data_AF-A0A3D2PV36-F1
#
_entry.id   AF-A0A3D2PV36-F1
#
_cell.length_a   1.000
_cell.length_b   1.000
_cell.length_c   1.000
_cell.angle_alpha   90.00
_cell.angle_beta   90.00
_cell.angle_gamma   90.00
#
_symmetry.space_group_name_H-M   'P 1'
#
loop_
_entity.id
_entity.type
_entity.pdbx_description
1 polymer ?
#
loop_
_entity_poly.entity_id
_entity_poly.type
_entity_poly.pdbx_seq_one_letter_code
_entity_poly.pdbx_strand_id
1 'polypeptide(L)' 'TEGKRNLIQGLLQEYDIQSADDIQEALKDLLSGTIQDMLETEMDNHLGYDRYERSGEPNYRNG' A
#
# COMPACT_ATOMS: atom_id res chain seq x y z
N THR A 1 8.66 21.15 -6.57
CA THR A 1 10.03 20.67 -6.27
C THR A 1 10.38 19.56 -7.23
N GLU A 2 11.65 19.35 -7.53
CA GLU A 2 12.11 18.28 -8.43
C GLU A 2 11.67 16.88 -7.96
N GLY A 3 11.69 16.64 -6.64
CA GLY A 3 11.22 15.37 -6.08
C GLY A 3 9.77 15.02 -6.44
N LYS A 4 8.86 16.02 -6.48
CA LYS A 4 7.47 15.78 -6.90
C LYS A 4 7.36 15.43 -8.39
N ARG A 5 8.22 16.02 -9.24
CA ARG A 5 8.24 15.69 -10.68
C ARG A 5 8.74 14.27 -10.91
N ASN A 6 9.82 13.88 -10.23
CA ASN A 6 10.38 12.54 -10.34
C ASN A 6 9.38 11.47 -9.90
N LEU A 7 8.63 11.72 -8.82
CA LEU A 7 7.58 10.82 -8.33
C LEU A 7 6.46 10.64 -9.36
N ILE A 8 5.95 11.75 -9.90
CA ILE A 8 4.89 11.73 -10.93
C ILE A 8 5.39 11.01 -12.19
N GLN A 9 6.66 11.21 -12.57
CA GLN A 9 7.23 10.60 -13.76
C GLN A 9 7.38 9.08 -13.62
N GLY A 10 7.70 8.58 -12.43
CA GLY A 10 7.65 7.14 -12.13
C GLY A 10 6.23 6.57 -12.26
N LEU A 11 5.25 7.27 -11.66
CA LEU A 11 3.84 6.88 -11.69
C LEU A 11 3.29 6.77 -13.13
N LEU A 12 3.62 7.74 -13.99
CA LEU A 12 3.22 7.75 -15.40
C LEU A 12 3.81 6.57 -16.19
N GLN A 13 5.03 6.15 -15.87
CA GLN A 13 5.71 5.05 -16.56
C GLN A 13 5.24 3.68 -16.07
N GLU A 14 5.05 3.52 -14.77
CA GLU A 14 4.71 2.24 -14.15
C GLU A 14 3.28 1.80 -14.47
N TYR A 15 2.35 2.76 -14.57
CA TYR A 15 0.94 2.52 -14.89
C TYR A 15 0.57 2.73 -16.37
N ASP A 16 1.55 3.00 -17.25
CA ASP A 16 1.35 3.31 -18.68
C ASP A 16 0.19 4.29 -18.92
N ILE A 17 0.25 5.46 -18.26
CA ILE A 17 -0.86 6.42 -18.23
C ILE A 17 -1.00 7.11 -19.60
N GLN A 18 -2.16 6.95 -20.25
CA GLN A 18 -2.46 7.55 -21.56
C GLN A 18 -3.60 8.58 -21.50
N SER A 19 -4.42 8.54 -20.44
CA SER A 19 -5.61 9.37 -20.27
C SER A 19 -5.81 9.86 -18.83
N ALA A 20 -6.80 10.75 -18.66
CA ALA A 20 -7.22 11.23 -17.34
C ALA A 20 -7.90 10.13 -16.50
N ASP A 21 -8.48 9.12 -17.15
CA ASP A 21 -9.10 7.98 -16.45
C ASP A 21 -8.00 7.03 -15.93
N ASP A 22 -6.95 6.79 -16.72
CA ASP A 22 -5.82 5.92 -16.30
C ASP A 22 -5.10 6.48 -15.07
N ILE A 23 -4.86 7.79 -15.02
CA ILE A 23 -4.26 8.42 -13.84
C ILE A 23 -5.19 8.33 -12.60
N GLN A 24 -6.51 8.35 -12.80
CA GLN A 24 -7.45 8.21 -11.70
C GLN A 24 -7.41 6.78 -11.13
N GLU A 25 -7.39 5.76 -11.99
CA GLU A 25 -7.26 4.37 -11.55
C GLU A 25 -5.91 4.11 -10.90
N ALA A 26 -4.80 4.58 -11.49
CA ALA A 26 -3.47 4.47 -10.89
C ALA A 26 -3.40 5.08 -9.48
N LEU A 27 -4.05 6.23 -9.27
CA LEU A 27 -4.12 6.86 -7.95
C LEU A 27 -4.99 6.08 -6.96
N LYS A 28 -6.09 5.47 -7.42
CA LYS A 28 -6.93 4.60 -6.57
C LYS A 28 -6.16 3.37 -6.13
N ASP A 29 -5.48 2.71 -7.06
CA ASP A 29 -4.70 1.51 -6.78
C ASP A 29 -3.55 1.82 -5.82
N LEU A 30 -2.76 2.86 -6.10
CA LEU A 30 -1.68 3.30 -5.23
C LEU A 30 -2.17 3.62 -3.81
N LEU A 31 -3.29 4.33 -3.69
CA LEU A 31 -3.87 4.67 -2.40
C LEU A 31 -4.39 3.43 -1.68
N SER A 32 -5.03 2.50 -2.40
CA SER A 32 -5.59 1.28 -1.83
C SER A 32 -4.50 0.37 -1.26
N GLY A 33 -3.38 0.19 -2.00
CA GLY A 33 -2.21 -0.54 -1.53
C GLY A 33 -1.57 0.15 -0.32
N THR A 34 -1.40 1.47 -0.36
CA THR A 34 -0.83 2.22 0.76
C THR A 34 -1.67 2.08 2.03
N ILE A 35 -3.00 2.17 1.93
CA ILE A 35 -3.90 2.00 3.07
C ILE A 35 -3.83 0.55 3.59
N GLN A 36 -3.81 -0.44 2.70
CA GLN A 36 -3.67 -1.83 3.12
C GLN A 36 -2.37 -2.06 3.88
N ASP A 37 -1.23 -1.59 3.37
CA ASP A 37 0.07 -1.72 4.03
C ASP A 37 0.08 -1.06 5.42
N MET A 38 -0.55 0.12 5.53
CA MET A 38 -0.70 0.81 6.82
C MET A 38 -1.54 -0.02 7.81
N LEU A 39 -2.67 -0.56 7.36
CA LEU A 39 -3.55 -1.38 8.21
C LEU A 39 -2.90 -2.71 8.59
N GLU A 40 -2.16 -3.34 7.69
CA GLU A 40 -1.38 -4.55 7.99
C GLU A 40 -0.32 -4.25 9.05
N THR A 41 0.43 -3.14 8.90
CA THR A 41 1.40 -2.69 9.91
C THR A 41 0.74 -2.39 11.26
N GLU A 42 -0.44 -1.76 11.26
CA GLU A 42 -1.20 -1.53 12.50
C GLU A 42 -1.63 -2.85 13.16
N MET A 43 -2.02 -3.86 12.38
CA MET A 43 -2.32 -5.19 12.90
C MET A 43 -1.09 -5.93 13.42
N ASP A 44 0.05 -5.84 12.74
CA ASP A 44 1.34 -6.40 13.19
C ASP A 44 1.69 -5.83 14.57
N ASN A 45 1.57 -4.51 14.74
CA ASN A 45 1.82 -3.84 16.01
C ASN A 45 0.79 -4.20 17.09
N HIS A 46 -0.49 -4.33 16.72
CA HIS A 46 -1.56 -4.65 17.67
C HIS A 46 -1.46 -6.09 18.19
N LEU A 47 -1.13 -7.03 17.31
CA LEU A 47 -1.02 -8.45 17.64
C LEU A 47 0.37 -8.81 18.16
N GLY A 48 1.40 -8.03 17.84
CA GLY A 48 2.78 -8.25 18.27
C GLY A 48 3.52 -9.33 17.47
N TYR A 49 3.02 -9.70 16.29
CA TYR A 49 3.65 -10.68 15.41
C TYR A 49 3.21 -10.51 13.95
N ASP A 50 4.09 -10.89 13.03
CA ASP A 50 3.87 -10.76 11.58
C ASP A 50 2.90 -11.82 11.04
N ARG A 51 2.39 -11.61 9.82
CA ARG A 51 1.52 -12.58 9.16
C ARG A 51 2.25 -13.94 9.03
N TYR A 52 1.63 -14.99 9.57
CA TYR A 52 2.17 -16.36 9.63
C TYR A 52 3.39 -16.57 10.53
N GLU A 53 3.82 -15.56 11.28
CA GLU A 53 4.81 -15.76 12.33
C GLU A 53 4.26 -16.65 13.44
N ARG A 54 5.09 -17.56 13.95
CA ARG A 54 4.71 -18.38 15.10
C ARG A 54 4.73 -17.51 16.34
N SER A 55 3.55 -17.24 16.89
CA SER A 55 3.37 -16.46 18.11
C SER A 55 2.70 -17.25 19.22
N GLY A 56 3.03 -16.91 20.46
CA GLY A 56 2.34 -17.38 21.67
C GLY A 56 1.18 -16.46 22.09
N GLU A 57 0.92 -15.40 21.34
CA GLU A 57 -0.15 -14.45 21.60
C GLU A 57 -1.53 -15.12 21.51
N PRO A 58 -2.48 -14.79 22.40
CA PRO A 58 -3.78 -15.47 22.47
C PRO A 58 -4.72 -15.08 21.32
N ASN A 59 -4.44 -13.98 20.62
CA ASN A 59 -5.26 -13.46 19.54
C ASN A 59 -4.69 -13.83 18.17
N TYR A 60 -5.57 -14.25 17.25
CA TYR A 60 -5.21 -14.73 15.92
C TYR A 60 -5.78 -13.83 14.81
N ARG A 61 -4.99 -13.66 13.75
CA ARG A 61 -5.52 -13.12 12.48
C ARG A 61 -6.59 -14.06 11.95
N ASN A 62 -7.72 -13.48 11.54
CA ASN A 62 -8.88 -14.24 11.06
C ASN A 62 -9.47 -13.58 9.78
N GLY A 63 -8.60 -13.35 8.80
CA GLY A 63 -8.90 -12.72 7.52
C GLY A 63 -7.88 -13.14 6.47
#